data_AF-A0A9D6N6V1-F1
#
_entry.id   AF-A0A9D6N6V1-F1
#
_cell.length_a   1.000
_cell.length_b   1.000
_cell.length_c   1.000
_cell.angle_alpha   90.00
_cell.angle_beta   90.00
_cell.angle_gamma   90.00
#
_symmetry.space_group_name_H-M   'P 1'
#
loop_
_entity.id
_entity.type
_entity.pdbx_description
1 polymer ?
#
loop_
_entity_poly.entity_id
_entity_poly.type
_entity_poly.pdbx_seq_one_letter_code
_entity_poly.pdbx_strand_id
1 'polypeptide(L)'
;MEATGALFDPTGFVPRAVCGAWIRGEVLLNNVSDLLIALAYVAIPVILIYFARRRHDLPLTWILLVFGAFIIACAMTHTMEIVLFYHPIYRLAGAIKLVTALVSWGAVAALVKVAPILMALRSPQELEAVNRELSQEILERKAMEAELREKNSQLRETEQLKDEFLANVSHELRTPLTLVLSPLEHLLDAPSEELALEDRQALEVTARARDGSGSCHRARPGGAHGRKTRARGPSRGRQHLSFPPGSFGGRGTDRPHRSRVPLLSLGAHFAGRGQPDQSTRGHQDAGTGGPSSVRPRDCRRGPRAPRVPVDSRTLAEELQRLLGGSR
;
A
#
# COMPACT_ATOMS: atom_id res chain seq x y z
N MET A 1 8.83 40.82 27.90
CA MET A 1 10.00 40.80 26.99
C MET A 1 11.33 40.53 27.70
N GLU A 2 11.39 40.48 29.03
CA GLU A 2 12.68 40.29 29.75
C GLU A 2 13.25 38.86 29.62
N ALA A 3 12.40 37.83 29.67
CA ALA A 3 12.84 36.42 29.62
C ALA A 3 13.63 36.05 28.36
N THR A 4 13.35 36.70 27.22
CA THR A 4 14.11 36.48 25.98
C THR A 4 15.51 37.05 26.04
N GLY A 5 15.72 38.21 26.70
CA GLY A 5 17.06 38.81 26.84
C GLY A 5 18.02 37.89 27.60
N ALA A 6 17.53 37.21 28.65
CA ALA A 6 18.33 36.31 29.47
C ALA A 6 18.88 35.08 28.71
N LEU A 7 18.27 34.66 27.59
CA LEU A 7 18.74 33.52 26.78
C LEU A 7 19.96 33.87 25.89
N PHE A 8 20.04 35.12 25.42
CA PHE A 8 21.14 35.61 24.58
C PHE A 8 22.27 36.25 25.39
N ASP A 9 22.09 36.38 26.70
CA ASP A 9 23.06 36.93 27.65
C ASP A 9 24.35 36.07 27.72
N PRO A 10 25.51 36.63 27.31
CA PRO A 10 26.79 35.93 27.34
C PRO A 10 27.56 36.11 28.67
N THR A 11 26.99 36.85 29.65
CA THR A 11 27.72 37.16 30.89
C THR A 11 28.07 35.92 31.69
N GLY A 12 29.27 35.92 32.30
CA GLY A 12 29.81 34.79 33.05
C GLY A 12 30.44 33.67 32.20
N PHE A 13 30.41 33.75 30.87
CA PHE A 13 30.97 32.74 29.98
C PHE A 13 32.09 33.29 29.07
N VAL A 14 33.01 32.42 28.65
CA VAL A 14 34.12 32.75 27.72
C VAL A 14 33.89 32.15 26.33
N PRO A 15 34.19 32.88 25.23
CA PRO A 15 34.08 32.34 23.87
C PRO A 15 35.10 31.22 23.61
N ARG A 16 34.70 30.18 22.87
CA ARG A 16 35.58 29.04 22.56
C ARG A 16 36.78 29.45 21.70
N ALA A 17 36.64 30.45 20.83
CA ALA A 17 37.73 31.01 20.02
C ALA A 17 38.93 31.50 20.85
N VAL A 18 38.70 31.99 22.07
CA VAL A 18 39.74 32.53 22.97
C VAL A 18 40.31 31.44 23.89
N CYS A 19 39.62 30.30 24.00
CA CYS A 19 39.97 29.19 24.88
C CYS A 19 40.52 28.00 24.08
N GLY A 20 41.78 28.09 23.64
CA GLY A 20 42.49 27.02 22.96
C GLY A 20 43.68 27.53 22.14
N ALA A 21 44.57 26.62 21.72
CA ALA A 21 45.70 26.94 20.84
C ALA A 21 45.34 26.71 19.35
N TRP A 22 44.17 27.20 18.95
CA TRP A 22 43.53 26.90 17.66
C TRP A 22 44.38 27.32 16.45
N ILE A 23 44.68 26.37 15.56
CA ILE A 23 45.34 26.62 14.29
C ILE A 23 44.29 27.01 13.25
N ARG A 24 44.59 27.95 12.34
CA ARG A 24 43.66 28.43 11.30
C ARG A 24 43.00 27.29 10.49
N GLY A 25 43.74 26.22 10.19
CA GLY A 25 43.21 25.05 9.48
C GLY A 25 42.16 24.27 10.28
N GLU A 26 42.35 24.14 11.59
CA GLU A 26 41.41 23.43 12.49
C GLU A 26 40.09 24.20 12.62
N VAL A 27 40.16 25.52 12.80
CA VAL A 27 38.98 26.39 12.88
C VAL A 27 38.20 26.37 11.57
N LEU A 28 38.91 26.46 10.43
CA LEU A 28 38.29 26.39 9.12
C LEU A 28 37.61 25.03 8.91
N LEU A 29 38.29 23.93 9.24
CA LEU A 29 37.75 22.58 9.07
C LEU A 29 36.47 22.36 9.90
N ASN A 30 36.45 22.79 11.17
CA ASN A 30 35.26 22.67 12.01
C ASN A 30 34.11 23.52 11.49
N ASN A 31 34.34 24.83 11.29
CA ASN A 31 33.27 25.76 10.88
C ASN A 31 32.71 25.44 9.48
N VAL A 32 33.55 25.00 8.53
CA VAL A 32 33.09 24.56 7.20
C VAL A 32 32.32 23.24 7.30
N SER A 33 32.75 22.30 8.14
CA SER A 33 32.03 21.05 8.36
C SER A 33 30.65 21.29 8.95
N ASP A 34 30.54 22.07 10.04
CA ASP A 34 29.25 22.43 10.65
C ASP A 34 28.34 23.18 9.66
N LEU A 35 28.89 24.06 8.83
CA LEU A 35 28.12 24.77 7.81
C LEU A 35 27.59 23.81 6.73
N LEU A 36 28.42 22.90 6.23
CA LEU A 36 28.01 21.91 5.22
C LEU A 36 26.97 20.93 5.79
N ILE A 37 27.11 20.50 7.04
CA ILE A 37 26.12 19.64 7.72
C ILE A 37 24.81 20.41 7.91
N ALA A 38 24.85 21.66 8.38
CA ALA A 38 23.65 22.49 8.52
C ALA A 38 22.92 22.70 7.19
N LEU A 39 23.66 22.98 6.09
CA LEU A 39 23.08 23.10 4.75
C LEU A 39 22.44 21.81 4.26
N ALA A 40 23.10 20.66 4.45
CA ALA A 40 22.54 19.35 4.11
C ALA A 40 21.26 19.05 4.92
N TYR A 41 21.26 19.37 6.23
CA TYR A 41 20.11 19.19 7.12
C TYR A 41 18.98 20.20 6.87
N VAL A 42 19.21 21.30 6.16
CA VAL A 42 18.12 22.15 5.63
C VAL A 42 17.61 21.61 4.29
N ALA A 43 18.50 21.11 3.42
CA ALA A 43 18.12 20.59 2.10
C ALA A 43 17.28 19.30 2.16
N ILE A 44 17.62 18.34 3.02
CA ILE A 44 16.90 17.06 3.13
C ILE A 44 15.41 17.27 3.47
N PRO A 45 15.04 18.04 4.51
CA PRO A 45 13.63 18.35 4.82
C PRO A 45 12.89 19.06 3.69
N VAL A 46 13.53 19.94 2.90
CA VAL A 46 12.89 20.58 1.73
C VAL A 46 12.49 19.53 0.70
N ILE A 47 13.36 18.55 0.42
CA ILE A 47 13.07 17.43 -0.49
C ILE A 47 11.96 16.53 0.10
N LEU A 48 12.00 16.23 1.39
CA LEU A 48 10.96 15.43 2.07
C LEU A 48 9.60 16.12 2.04
N ILE A 49 9.53 17.44 2.27
CA ILE A 49 8.29 18.23 2.22
C ILE A 49 7.75 18.31 0.79
N TYR A 50 8.63 18.48 -0.21
CA TYR A 50 8.24 18.41 -1.63
C TYR A 50 7.62 17.06 -1.98
N PHE A 51 8.25 15.95 -1.59
CA PHE A 51 7.72 14.61 -1.81
C PHE A 51 6.40 14.37 -1.07
N ALA A 52 6.33 14.76 0.21
CA ALA A 52 5.13 14.66 1.05
C ALA A 52 3.92 15.38 0.45
N ARG A 53 4.12 16.55 -0.17
CA ARG A 53 3.07 17.30 -0.89
C ARG A 53 2.73 16.76 -2.28
N ARG A 54 3.55 15.87 -2.84
CA ARG A 54 3.29 15.23 -4.15
C ARG A 54 2.70 13.82 -4.04
N ARG A 55 2.83 13.17 -2.87
CA ARG A 55 2.35 11.82 -2.57
C ARG A 55 1.48 11.80 -1.31
N HIS A 56 0.29 12.38 -1.42
CA HIS A 56 -0.69 12.37 -0.33
C HIS A 56 -1.30 10.99 -0.05
N ASP A 57 -1.20 10.05 -1.00
CA ASP A 57 -1.80 8.71 -0.94
C ASP A 57 -1.11 7.76 0.06
N LEU A 58 0.03 8.17 0.64
CA LEU A 58 0.78 7.35 1.59
C LEU A 58 0.31 7.63 3.02
N PRO A 59 -0.12 6.61 3.79
CA PRO A 59 -0.53 6.78 5.20
C PRO A 59 0.63 7.22 6.11
N LEU A 60 1.85 7.21 5.58
CA LEU A 60 3.09 7.51 6.27
C LEU A 60 3.56 8.98 6.10
N THR A 61 2.90 9.78 5.26
CA THR A 61 3.35 11.15 4.91
C THR A 61 3.53 12.07 6.12
N TRP A 62 2.77 11.88 7.20
CA TRP A 62 2.96 12.64 8.44
C TRP A 62 4.29 12.34 9.14
N ILE A 63 4.85 11.12 9.05
CA ILE A 63 6.14 10.81 9.67
C ILE A 63 7.28 11.54 8.96
N LEU A 64 7.17 11.75 7.64
CA LEU A 64 8.17 12.48 6.86
C LEU A 64 8.29 13.93 7.34
N LEU A 65 7.19 14.51 7.82
CA LEU A 65 7.18 15.84 8.45
C LEU A 65 7.81 15.80 9.86
N VAL A 66 7.57 14.76 10.66
CA VAL A 66 8.22 14.58 11.97
C VAL A 66 9.73 14.38 11.84
N PHE A 67 10.18 13.53 10.90
CA PHE A 67 11.59 13.37 10.56
C PHE A 67 12.19 14.66 10.01
N GLY A 68 11.47 15.37 9.13
CA GLY A 68 11.89 16.69 8.63
C GLY A 68 12.11 17.70 9.76
N ALA A 69 11.18 17.79 10.72
CA ALA A 69 11.31 18.66 11.89
C ALA A 69 12.49 18.29 12.80
N PHE A 70 12.73 16.99 13.01
CA PHE A 70 13.90 16.50 13.73
C PHE A 70 15.21 16.92 13.05
N ILE A 71 15.34 16.73 11.74
CA ILE A 71 16.55 17.08 10.98
C ILE A 71 16.80 18.60 11.02
N ILE A 72 15.75 19.44 10.92
CA ILE A 72 15.86 20.90 11.10
C ILE A 72 16.35 21.27 12.51
N ALA A 73 15.83 20.61 13.55
CA ALA A 73 16.28 20.84 14.93
C ALA A 73 17.76 20.46 15.14
N CYS A 74 18.26 19.47 14.40
CA CYS A 74 19.70 19.16 14.35
C CYS A 74 20.49 20.22 13.55
N ALA A 75 19.98 20.72 12.42
CA ALA A 75 20.63 21.80 11.66
C ALA A 75 20.90 23.03 12.54
N MET A 76 19.91 23.40 13.38
CA MET A 76 20.02 24.48 14.35
C MET A 76 21.13 24.27 15.38
N THR A 77 21.45 23.03 15.76
CA THR A 77 22.60 22.77 16.66
C THR A 77 23.96 23.00 16.00
N HIS A 78 24.14 22.64 14.72
CA HIS A 78 25.39 22.91 14.00
C HIS A 78 25.59 24.40 13.74
N THR A 79 24.54 25.12 13.33
CA THR A 79 24.58 26.58 13.24
C THR A 79 24.93 27.23 14.59
N MET A 80 24.42 26.68 15.69
CA MET A 80 24.73 27.17 17.03
C MET A 80 26.17 26.90 17.47
N GLU A 81 26.81 25.79 17.13
CA GLU A 81 28.23 25.57 17.48
C GLU A 81 29.17 26.56 16.76
N ILE A 82 28.86 26.94 15.51
CA ILE A 82 29.57 28.03 14.81
C ILE A 82 29.40 29.36 15.56
N VAL A 83 28.17 29.69 16.00
CA VAL A 83 27.91 30.92 16.76
C VAL A 83 28.61 30.88 18.13
N LEU A 84 28.54 29.76 18.85
CA LEU A 84 29.21 29.54 20.14
C LEU A 84 30.72 29.71 20.09
N PHE A 85 31.34 29.47 18.92
CA PHE A 85 32.76 29.68 18.73
C PHE A 85 33.14 31.15 19.00
N TYR A 86 32.34 32.09 18.49
CA TYR A 86 32.57 33.53 18.57
C TYR A 86 31.81 34.22 19.72
N HIS A 87 30.60 33.75 20.05
CA HIS A 87 29.70 34.36 21.03
C HIS A 87 29.21 33.30 22.04
N PRO A 88 29.56 33.39 23.34
CA PRO A 88 29.33 32.32 24.33
C PRO A 88 27.89 32.28 24.88
N ILE A 89 26.89 32.25 23.99
CA ILE A 89 25.46 32.22 24.31
C ILE A 89 24.97 30.80 24.71
N TYR A 90 25.67 30.19 25.66
CA TYR A 90 25.45 28.80 26.07
C TYR A 90 24.04 28.51 26.59
N ARG A 91 23.32 29.53 27.12
CA ARG A 91 21.91 29.41 27.53
C ARG A 91 20.99 29.09 26.36
N LEU A 92 21.05 29.88 25.28
CA LEU A 92 20.30 29.61 24.05
C LEU A 92 20.68 28.26 23.44
N ALA A 93 21.97 27.93 23.42
CA ALA A 93 22.43 26.63 22.92
C ALA A 93 21.89 25.45 23.75
N GLY A 94 21.80 25.60 25.07
CA GLY A 94 21.16 24.62 25.95
C GLY A 94 19.66 24.48 25.68
N ALA A 95 18.94 25.60 25.48
CA ALA A 95 17.53 25.59 25.12
C ALA A 95 17.28 24.91 23.76
N ILE A 96 18.12 25.20 22.75
CA ILE A 96 18.12 24.52 21.45
C ILE A 96 18.32 23.01 21.62
N LYS A 97 19.36 22.59 22.36
CA LYS A 97 19.65 21.17 22.61
C LYS A 97 18.52 20.45 23.35
N LEU A 98 17.85 21.13 24.29
CA LEU A 98 16.65 20.60 24.96
C LEU A 98 15.48 20.41 23.99
N VAL A 99 15.18 21.41 23.14
CA VAL A 99 14.13 21.30 22.12
C VAL A 99 14.45 20.18 21.13
N THR A 100 15.69 20.12 20.62
CA THR A 100 16.13 19.04 19.73
C THR A 100 15.99 17.68 20.41
N ALA A 101 16.36 17.52 21.68
CA ALA A 101 16.16 16.27 22.41
C ALA A 101 14.68 15.86 22.54
N LEU A 102 13.77 16.80 22.80
CA LEU A 102 12.32 16.54 22.84
C LEU A 102 11.78 16.11 21.47
N VAL A 103 12.21 16.77 20.40
CA VAL A 103 11.83 16.41 19.01
C VAL A 103 12.40 15.03 18.63
N SER A 104 13.65 14.73 19.00
CA SER A 104 14.27 13.41 18.80
C SER A 104 13.46 12.28 19.46
N TRP A 105 13.09 12.45 20.74
CA TRP A 105 12.27 11.47 21.44
C TRP A 105 10.86 11.36 20.86
N GLY A 106 10.29 12.46 20.37
CA GLY A 106 9.05 12.45 19.59
C GLY A 106 9.16 11.63 18.30
N ALA A 107 10.27 11.76 17.56
CA ALA A 107 10.54 10.98 16.35
C ALA A 107 10.73 9.48 16.66
N VAL A 108 11.41 9.13 17.76
CA VAL A 108 11.51 7.73 18.24
C VAL A 108 10.13 7.15 18.56
N ALA A 109 9.30 7.89 19.31
CA ALA A 109 7.95 7.45 19.66
C ALA A 109 7.04 7.30 18.42
N ALA A 110 7.20 8.16 17.41
CA ALA A 110 6.51 8.04 16.13
C ALA A 110 6.96 6.79 15.36
N LEU A 111 8.27 6.52 15.30
CA LEU A 111 8.84 5.37 14.60
C LEU A 111 8.39 4.03 15.24
N VAL A 112 8.39 3.94 16.57
CA VAL A 112 7.90 2.74 17.30
C VAL A 112 6.44 2.43 16.98
N LYS A 113 5.58 3.45 16.84
CA LYS A 113 4.17 3.27 16.43
C LYS A 113 4.01 2.82 14.97
N VAL A 114 4.95 3.18 14.11
CA VAL A 114 4.91 2.90 12.66
C VAL A 114 5.59 1.59 12.28
N ALA A 115 6.59 1.12 13.04
CA ALA A 115 7.25 -0.16 12.82
C ALA A 115 6.28 -1.34 12.57
N PRO A 116 5.22 -1.57 13.38
CA PRO A 116 4.26 -2.65 13.08
C PRO A 116 3.45 -2.43 11.80
N ILE A 117 3.18 -1.17 11.42
CA ILE A 117 2.46 -0.84 10.17
C ILE A 117 3.33 -1.20 8.97
N LEU A 118 4.64 -0.88 9.02
CA LEU A 118 5.60 -1.23 7.97
C LEU A 118 5.74 -2.76 7.81
N MET A 119 5.74 -3.52 8.92
CA MET A 119 5.78 -4.99 8.88
C MET A 119 4.47 -5.64 8.43
N ALA A 120 3.34 -4.92 8.50
CA ALA A 120 2.05 -5.35 7.97
C ALA A 120 1.85 -4.99 6.48
N LEU A 121 2.77 -4.23 5.86
CA LEU A 121 2.74 -4.00 4.42
C LEU A 121 3.09 -5.29 3.69
N ARG A 122 2.22 -5.67 2.76
CA ARG A 122 2.37 -6.89 1.98
C ARG A 122 3.63 -6.83 1.12
N SER A 123 4.40 -7.92 1.08
CA SER A 123 5.63 -7.94 0.29
C SER A 123 5.34 -7.74 -1.21
N PRO A 124 6.26 -7.14 -2.00
CA PRO A 124 6.05 -6.98 -3.43
C PRO A 124 5.77 -8.31 -4.16
N GLN A 125 6.43 -9.39 -3.70
CA GLN A 125 6.28 -10.74 -4.23
C GLN A 125 4.87 -11.32 -3.99
N GLU A 126 4.31 -11.12 -2.81
CA GLU A 126 2.92 -11.50 -2.52
C GLU A 126 1.92 -10.68 -3.34
N LEU A 127 2.17 -9.38 -3.52
CA LEU A 127 1.29 -8.52 -4.32
C LEU A 127 1.29 -8.97 -5.79
N GLU A 128 2.44 -9.36 -6.33
CA GLU A 128 2.53 -10.01 -7.64
C GLU A 128 1.84 -11.38 -7.69
N ALA A 129 1.97 -12.20 -6.64
CA ALA A 129 1.34 -13.51 -6.57
C ALA A 129 -0.20 -13.39 -6.62
N VAL A 130 -0.77 -12.50 -5.80
CA VAL A 130 -2.21 -12.21 -5.79
C VAL A 130 -2.66 -11.61 -7.13
N ASN A 131 -1.84 -10.77 -7.78
CA ASN A 131 -2.17 -10.23 -9.09
C ASN A 131 -2.12 -11.30 -10.20
N ARG A 132 -1.20 -12.27 -10.12
CA ARG A 132 -1.15 -13.44 -11.01
C ARG A 132 -2.38 -14.35 -10.83
N GLU A 133 -2.73 -14.66 -9.58
CA GLU A 133 -3.92 -15.43 -9.21
C GLU A 133 -5.21 -14.76 -9.73
N LEU A 134 -5.40 -13.46 -9.44
CA LEU A 134 -6.54 -12.68 -9.93
C LEU A 134 -6.58 -12.62 -11.47
N SER A 135 -5.42 -12.54 -12.13
CA SER A 135 -5.33 -12.58 -13.59
C SER A 135 -5.74 -13.94 -14.17
N GLN A 136 -5.40 -15.04 -13.50
CA GLN A 136 -5.85 -16.39 -13.87
C GLN A 136 -7.36 -16.54 -13.68
N GLU A 137 -7.91 -16.12 -12.54
CA GLU A 137 -9.35 -16.16 -12.28
C GLU A 137 -10.14 -15.35 -13.33
N ILE A 138 -9.63 -14.19 -13.75
CA ILE A 138 -10.23 -13.38 -14.82
C ILE A 138 -10.22 -14.11 -16.18
N LEU A 139 -9.18 -14.90 -16.48
CA LEU A 139 -9.12 -15.70 -17.71
C LEU A 139 -10.10 -16.88 -17.66
N GLU A 140 -10.17 -17.60 -16.54
CA GLU A 140 -11.11 -18.70 -16.33
C GLU A 140 -12.56 -18.24 -16.41
N ARG A 141 -12.91 -17.14 -15.72
CA ARG A 141 -14.24 -16.52 -15.81
C ARG A 141 -14.60 -16.14 -17.25
N LYS A 142 -13.65 -15.58 -18.01
CA LYS A 142 -13.86 -15.25 -19.44
C LYS A 142 -14.04 -16.49 -20.32
N ALA A 143 -13.33 -17.58 -20.06
CA ALA A 143 -13.50 -18.84 -20.77
C ALA A 143 -14.89 -19.44 -20.50
N MET A 144 -15.30 -19.52 -19.23
CA MET A 144 -16.63 -19.98 -18.84
C MET A 144 -17.75 -19.09 -19.43
N GLU A 145 -17.59 -17.77 -19.44
CA GLU A 145 -18.54 -16.88 -20.11
C GLU A 145 -18.61 -17.10 -21.63
N ALA A 146 -17.49 -17.42 -22.28
CA ALA A 146 -17.46 -17.71 -23.71
C ALA A 146 -18.19 -19.03 -24.03
N GLU A 147 -17.92 -20.09 -23.26
CA GLU A 147 -18.62 -21.37 -23.38
C GLU A 147 -20.13 -21.22 -23.11
N LEU A 148 -20.52 -20.50 -22.05
CA LEU A 148 -21.92 -20.22 -21.76
C LEU A 148 -22.61 -19.46 -22.89
N ARG A 149 -21.94 -18.49 -23.53
CA ARG A 149 -22.46 -17.78 -24.71
C ARG A 149 -22.65 -18.73 -25.89
N GLU A 150 -21.68 -19.61 -26.15
CA GLU A 150 -21.75 -20.60 -27.23
C GLU A 150 -22.91 -21.59 -27.01
N LYS A 151 -23.01 -22.17 -25.80
CA LYS A 151 -24.12 -23.06 -25.43
C LYS A 151 -25.48 -22.36 -25.52
N ASN A 152 -25.57 -21.09 -25.12
CA ASN A 152 -26.82 -20.32 -25.25
C ASN A 152 -27.17 -20.08 -26.74
N SER A 153 -26.19 -19.84 -27.63
CA SER A 153 -26.46 -19.75 -29.07
C SER A 153 -26.90 -21.08 -29.68
N GLN A 154 -26.27 -22.20 -29.32
CA GLN A 154 -26.64 -23.54 -29.78
C GLN A 154 -28.06 -23.92 -29.34
N LEU A 155 -28.43 -23.58 -28.09
CA LEU A 155 -29.79 -23.77 -27.58
C LEU A 155 -30.82 -22.95 -28.36
N ARG A 156 -30.55 -21.67 -28.64
CA ARG A 156 -31.44 -20.81 -29.44
C ARG A 156 -31.59 -21.29 -30.88
N GLU A 157 -30.51 -21.74 -31.51
CA GLU A 157 -30.55 -22.32 -32.86
C GLU A 157 -31.40 -23.60 -32.88
N THR A 158 -31.23 -24.47 -31.88
CA THR A 158 -32.03 -25.69 -31.73
C THR A 158 -33.51 -25.38 -31.46
N GLU A 159 -33.80 -24.37 -30.64
CA GLU A 159 -35.15 -23.89 -30.36
C GLU A 159 -35.83 -23.34 -31.61
N GLN A 160 -35.14 -22.51 -32.39
CA GLN A 160 -35.63 -21.98 -33.67
C GLN A 160 -35.92 -23.10 -34.69
N LEU A 161 -35.02 -24.06 -34.85
CA LEU A 161 -35.23 -25.22 -35.74
C LEU A 161 -36.41 -26.09 -35.27
N LYS A 162 -36.61 -26.25 -33.96
CA LYS A 162 -37.77 -26.96 -33.38
C LYS A 162 -39.07 -26.24 -33.72
N ASP A 163 -39.11 -24.93 -33.57
CA ASP A 163 -40.31 -24.12 -33.80
C ASP A 163 -40.65 -24.04 -35.29
N GLU A 164 -39.65 -23.90 -36.17
CA GLU A 164 -39.83 -23.99 -37.63
C GLU A 164 -40.35 -25.37 -38.06
N PHE A 165 -39.78 -26.46 -37.52
CA PHE A 165 -40.26 -27.81 -37.79
C PHE A 165 -41.72 -28.01 -37.34
N LEU A 166 -42.07 -27.59 -36.13
CA LEU A 166 -43.43 -27.70 -35.61
C LEU A 166 -44.43 -26.85 -36.40
N ALA A 167 -44.04 -25.64 -36.82
CA ALA A 167 -44.87 -24.79 -37.68
C ALA A 167 -45.12 -25.45 -39.05
N ASN A 168 -44.06 -25.93 -39.71
CA ASN A 168 -44.16 -26.60 -41.01
C ASN A 168 -45.01 -27.86 -40.92
N VAL A 169 -44.74 -28.76 -39.96
CA VAL A 169 -45.55 -29.98 -39.75
C VAL A 169 -47.01 -29.63 -39.43
N SER A 170 -47.28 -28.59 -38.64
CA SER A 170 -48.65 -28.16 -38.36
C SER A 170 -49.39 -27.65 -39.60
N HIS A 171 -48.70 -26.97 -40.53
CA HIS A 171 -49.28 -26.53 -41.80
C HIS A 171 -49.52 -27.71 -42.77
N GLU A 172 -48.54 -28.61 -42.91
CA GLU A 172 -48.63 -29.81 -43.73
C GLU A 172 -49.69 -30.80 -43.21
N LEU A 173 -49.97 -30.83 -41.91
CA LEU A 173 -51.03 -31.67 -41.33
C LEU A 173 -52.41 -31.00 -41.31
N ARG A 174 -52.49 -29.67 -41.13
CA ARG A 174 -53.79 -28.95 -41.14
C ARG A 174 -54.50 -29.12 -42.48
N THR A 175 -53.77 -29.05 -43.59
CA THR A 175 -54.32 -29.14 -44.95
C THR A 175 -55.07 -30.47 -45.21
N PRO A 176 -54.44 -31.66 -45.09
CA PRO A 176 -55.13 -32.93 -45.26
C PRO A 176 -56.20 -33.19 -44.19
N LEU A 177 -55.99 -32.74 -42.94
CA LEU A 177 -57.00 -32.89 -41.89
C LEU A 177 -58.27 -32.09 -42.21
N THR A 178 -58.12 -30.85 -42.70
CA THR A 178 -59.24 -29.99 -43.13
C THR A 178 -59.96 -30.58 -44.34
N LEU A 179 -59.22 -31.15 -45.30
CA LEU A 179 -59.80 -31.85 -46.44
C LEU A 179 -60.65 -33.05 -46.01
N VAL A 180 -60.24 -33.81 -44.99
CA VAL A 180 -61.01 -34.96 -44.46
C VAL A 180 -62.19 -34.52 -43.60
N LEU A 181 -62.04 -33.50 -42.76
CA LEU A 181 -63.07 -33.06 -41.81
C LEU A 181 -64.19 -32.26 -42.49
N SER A 182 -63.88 -31.39 -43.44
CA SER A 182 -64.90 -30.49 -44.02
C SER A 182 -66.08 -31.22 -44.69
N PRO A 183 -65.91 -32.32 -45.45
CA PRO A 183 -67.03 -33.13 -45.94
C PRO A 183 -67.79 -33.86 -44.82
N LEU A 184 -67.10 -34.30 -43.76
CA LEU A 184 -67.75 -34.97 -42.62
C LEU A 184 -68.61 -33.99 -41.81
N GLU A 185 -68.16 -32.74 -41.64
CA GLU A 185 -68.94 -31.66 -41.02
C GLU A 185 -70.17 -31.33 -41.88
N HIS A 186 -70.02 -31.22 -43.20
CA HIS A 186 -71.14 -30.96 -44.11
C HIS A 186 -72.20 -32.06 -44.07
N LEU A 187 -71.77 -33.33 -44.02
CA LEU A 187 -72.64 -34.50 -43.87
C LEU A 187 -73.37 -34.59 -42.52
N LEU A 188 -72.87 -33.91 -41.48
CA LEU A 188 -73.49 -33.89 -40.14
C LEU A 188 -74.48 -32.72 -39.97
N ASP A 189 -74.25 -31.59 -40.65
CA ASP A 189 -75.14 -30.42 -40.64
C ASP A 189 -76.25 -30.46 -41.73
N ALA A 190 -76.15 -31.37 -42.72
CA ALA A 190 -77.12 -31.49 -43.80
C ALA A 190 -78.49 -32.04 -43.33
N PRO A 191 -79.62 -31.39 -43.69
CA PRO A 191 -80.96 -31.93 -43.41
C PRO A 191 -81.21 -33.26 -44.13
N SER A 192 -81.89 -34.19 -43.46
CA SER A 192 -81.98 -35.61 -43.83
C SER A 192 -82.76 -35.97 -45.12
N GLU A 193 -83.13 -34.99 -45.97
CA GLU A 193 -83.93 -35.19 -47.19
C GLU A 193 -83.19 -34.88 -48.51
N GLU A 194 -81.96 -34.33 -48.49
CA GLU A 194 -81.29 -33.80 -49.70
C GLU A 194 -79.95 -34.48 -50.09
N LEU A 195 -79.58 -35.58 -49.41
CA LEU A 195 -78.25 -36.24 -49.43
C LEU A 195 -77.89 -37.07 -50.70
N ALA A 196 -78.36 -36.68 -51.90
CA ALA A 196 -78.46 -37.62 -53.03
C ALA A 196 -77.30 -37.60 -54.07
N LEU A 197 -76.60 -36.47 -54.28
CA LEU A 197 -75.52 -36.38 -55.28
C LEU A 197 -74.30 -35.55 -54.87
N GLU A 198 -74.44 -34.40 -54.22
CA GLU A 198 -73.30 -33.52 -53.90
C GLU A 198 -72.33 -34.16 -52.88
N ASP A 199 -72.87 -34.88 -51.88
CA ASP A 199 -72.11 -35.62 -50.87
C ASP A 199 -71.14 -36.63 -51.46
N ARG A 200 -71.56 -37.34 -52.53
CA ARG A 200 -70.69 -38.32 -53.20
C ARG A 200 -69.47 -37.64 -53.82
N GLN A 201 -69.62 -36.41 -54.31
CA GLN A 201 -68.55 -35.67 -54.94
C GLN A 201 -67.56 -35.13 -53.88
N ALA A 202 -68.07 -34.66 -52.74
CA ALA A 202 -67.24 -34.30 -51.58
C ALA A 202 -66.46 -35.50 -51.02
N LEU A 203 -67.11 -36.67 -50.90
CA LEU A 203 -66.47 -37.90 -50.42
C LEU A 203 -65.44 -38.46 -51.42
N GLU A 204 -65.67 -38.31 -52.73
CA GLU A 204 -64.73 -38.72 -53.77
C GLU A 204 -63.46 -37.84 -53.79
N VAL A 205 -63.57 -36.54 -53.50
CA VAL A 205 -62.41 -35.64 -53.35
C VAL A 205 -61.54 -36.09 -52.17
N THR A 206 -62.12 -36.47 -51.02
CA THR A 206 -61.36 -37.05 -49.90
C THR A 206 -60.75 -38.41 -50.22
N ALA A 207 -61.45 -39.25 -50.98
CA ALA A 207 -60.93 -40.56 -51.39
C ALA A 207 -59.72 -40.42 -52.32
N ARG A 208 -59.75 -39.50 -53.29
CA ARG A 208 -58.61 -39.23 -54.18
C ARG A 208 -57.42 -38.60 -53.46
N ALA A 209 -57.64 -37.76 -52.46
CA ALA A 209 -56.56 -37.17 -51.66
C ALA A 209 -55.72 -38.22 -50.92
N ARG A 210 -56.34 -39.35 -50.51
CA ARG A 210 -55.67 -40.47 -49.83
C ARG A 210 -54.57 -41.13 -50.66
N ASP A 211 -54.76 -41.23 -51.98
CA ASP A 211 -53.80 -41.88 -52.89
C ASP A 211 -52.66 -40.93 -53.32
N GLY A 212 -52.87 -39.60 -53.22
CA GLY A 212 -51.87 -38.59 -53.59
C GLY A 212 -50.72 -38.41 -52.60
N SER A 213 -50.93 -38.68 -51.30
CA SER A 213 -49.94 -38.42 -50.25
C SER A 213 -48.71 -39.36 -50.24
N GLY A 214 -48.62 -40.33 -51.15
CA GLY A 214 -47.54 -41.32 -51.19
C GLY A 214 -46.26 -40.90 -51.92
N SER A 215 -46.22 -39.74 -52.58
CA SER A 215 -45.13 -39.38 -53.51
C SER A 215 -44.69 -37.92 -53.40
N CYS A 216 -43.68 -37.65 -52.56
CA CYS A 216 -42.82 -36.47 -52.74
C CYS A 216 -41.34 -36.80 -52.44
N HIS A 217 -40.44 -36.01 -53.03
CA HIS A 217 -39.15 -36.54 -53.51
C HIS A 217 -38.05 -36.78 -52.45
N ARG A 218 -37.35 -37.91 -52.64
CA ARG A 218 -36.00 -38.17 -52.11
C ARG A 218 -34.96 -37.29 -52.83
N ALA A 219 -34.15 -36.53 -52.09
CA ALA A 219 -32.98 -35.80 -52.63
C ALA A 219 -31.79 -35.76 -51.65
N ARG A 220 -30.66 -36.36 -52.06
CA ARG A 220 -29.30 -36.31 -51.47
C ARG A 220 -28.35 -37.08 -52.45
N PRO A 221 -27.01 -36.92 -52.43
CA PRO A 221 -26.18 -35.84 -51.83
C PRO A 221 -25.02 -35.32 -52.72
N GLY A 222 -24.34 -34.25 -52.28
CA GLY A 222 -22.88 -34.07 -52.47
C GLY A 222 -22.38 -33.17 -53.62
N GLY A 223 -21.20 -32.54 -53.40
CA GLY A 223 -20.41 -31.85 -54.43
C GLY A 223 -19.93 -30.45 -54.03
N ALA A 224 -18.61 -30.27 -53.89
CA ALA A 224 -18.01 -28.99 -53.47
C ALA A 224 -17.58 -28.11 -54.65
N HIS A 225 -17.66 -26.78 -54.50
CA HIS A 225 -16.75 -25.81 -55.12
C HIS A 225 -16.78 -24.49 -54.33
N GLY A 226 -15.63 -23.85 -54.12
CA GLY A 226 -15.53 -22.60 -53.37
C GLY A 226 -14.90 -21.46 -54.17
N ARG A 227 -15.13 -20.21 -53.76
CA ARG A 227 -14.14 -19.11 -53.87
C ARG A 227 -14.54 -17.83 -53.11
N LYS A 228 -13.53 -17.26 -52.45
CA LYS A 228 -13.23 -15.82 -52.31
C LYS A 228 -14.21 -14.88 -51.58
N THR A 229 -13.85 -14.61 -50.32
CA THR A 229 -13.49 -13.28 -49.81
C THR A 229 -14.32 -12.04 -50.21
N ARG A 230 -14.98 -11.41 -49.24
CA ARG A 230 -14.71 -9.98 -48.96
C ARG A 230 -15.04 -9.60 -47.51
N ALA A 231 -14.19 -8.78 -46.92
CA ALA A 231 -14.38 -8.26 -45.57
C ALA A 231 -15.40 -7.12 -45.53
N ARG A 232 -16.11 -6.97 -44.40
CA ARG A 232 -16.51 -5.68 -43.84
C ARG A 232 -16.64 -5.80 -42.32
N GLY A 233 -16.02 -4.84 -41.62
CA GLY A 233 -16.02 -4.75 -40.15
C GLY A 233 -17.34 -4.20 -39.58
N PRO A 234 -17.43 -4.09 -38.25
CA PRO A 234 -18.71 -4.00 -37.55
C PRO A 234 -19.28 -2.57 -37.51
N SER A 235 -20.60 -2.47 -37.51
CA SER A 235 -21.33 -1.26 -37.09
C SER A 235 -22.16 -1.56 -35.83
N ARG A 236 -22.22 -0.57 -34.95
CA ARG A 236 -22.70 -0.69 -33.56
C ARG A 236 -24.23 -0.79 -33.49
N GLY A 237 -24.75 -1.69 -32.67
CA GLY A 237 -26.16 -1.74 -32.26
C GLY A 237 -26.28 -2.17 -30.79
N ARG A 238 -26.53 -1.21 -29.90
CA ARG A 238 -26.69 -1.45 -28.45
C ARG A 238 -27.97 -2.24 -28.16
N GLN A 239 -27.91 -3.24 -27.27
CA GLN A 239 -28.93 -3.48 -26.24
C GLN A 239 -28.23 -4.02 -24.98
N HIS A 240 -28.40 -3.39 -23.81
CA HIS A 240 -27.78 -3.82 -22.54
C HIS A 240 -28.81 -3.88 -21.41
N LEU A 241 -28.66 -4.90 -20.56
CA LEU A 241 -29.51 -5.30 -19.42
C LEU A 241 -28.72 -5.22 -18.08
N SER A 242 -29.31 -5.29 -16.89
CA SER A 242 -30.75 -5.17 -16.55
C SER A 242 -31.08 -3.76 -16.00
N PHE A 243 -31.36 -3.43 -14.72
CA PHE A 243 -31.47 -4.15 -13.43
C PHE A 243 -32.43 -3.40 -12.49
N PRO A 244 -33.29 -4.10 -11.73
CA PRO A 244 -33.76 -3.65 -10.41
C PRO A 244 -32.87 -4.21 -9.28
N PRO A 245 -32.83 -3.58 -8.09
CA PRO A 245 -31.99 -4.04 -6.97
C PRO A 245 -32.69 -5.12 -6.12
N GLY A 246 -32.03 -6.27 -5.96
CA GLY A 246 -32.44 -7.31 -5.01
C GLY A 246 -31.72 -7.17 -3.68
N SER A 247 -32.46 -6.83 -2.62
CA SER A 247 -31.98 -6.81 -1.23
C SER A 247 -31.80 -8.22 -0.68
N PHE A 248 -30.68 -8.50 0.01
CA PHE A 248 -30.64 -9.58 0.99
C PHE A 248 -29.77 -9.21 2.20
N GLY A 249 -30.33 -9.39 3.39
CA GLY A 249 -29.64 -9.25 4.67
C GLY A 249 -30.08 -10.36 5.63
N GLY A 250 -29.11 -10.86 6.42
CA GLY A 250 -29.27 -11.92 7.42
C GLY A 250 -27.88 -12.53 7.69
N ARG A 251 -27.26 -12.34 8.86
CA ARG A 251 -27.54 -12.85 10.22
C ARG A 251 -27.00 -14.27 10.47
N GLY A 252 -26.23 -14.42 11.56
CA GLY A 252 -25.55 -15.63 12.05
C GLY A 252 -24.10 -15.28 12.45
N THR A 253 -23.78 -15.02 13.72
CA THR A 253 -23.27 -16.00 14.73
C THR A 253 -21.90 -16.58 14.32
N ASP A 254 -20.80 -16.54 15.11
CA ASP A 254 -20.69 -16.77 16.55
C ASP A 254 -19.48 -16.08 17.25
N ARG A 255 -19.53 -16.07 18.60
CA ARG A 255 -18.39 -15.98 19.54
C ARG A 255 -18.17 -17.39 20.13
N PRO A 256 -16.96 -17.86 20.50
CA PRO A 256 -16.07 -17.26 21.53
C PRO A 256 -14.59 -17.16 21.03
N HIS A 257 -13.57 -16.70 21.76
CA HIS A 257 -13.19 -16.97 23.15
C HIS A 257 -12.33 -15.86 23.78
N ARG A 258 -12.23 -15.89 25.12
CA ARG A 258 -11.62 -14.87 25.97
C ARG A 258 -10.31 -15.39 26.56
N SER A 259 -9.19 -14.72 26.32
CA SER A 259 -7.95 -14.88 27.09
C SER A 259 -7.42 -13.51 27.53
N ARG A 260 -7.49 -13.27 28.84
CA ARG A 260 -6.81 -12.15 29.51
C ARG A 260 -5.43 -12.63 29.93
N VAL A 261 -4.40 -11.82 29.73
CA VAL A 261 -3.10 -11.95 30.40
C VAL A 261 -2.69 -10.57 30.92
N PRO A 262 -2.25 -10.42 32.18
CA PRO A 262 -2.20 -9.11 32.84
C PRO A 262 -0.88 -8.35 32.66
N LEU A 263 -0.97 -7.02 32.69
CA LEU A 263 0.09 -6.13 33.12
C LEU A 263 0.25 -6.21 34.65
N LEU A 264 1.48 -6.32 35.17
CA LEU A 264 1.93 -5.58 36.36
C LEU A 264 3.42 -5.79 36.70
N SER A 265 4.04 -4.67 37.11
CA SER A 265 5.10 -4.57 38.13
C SER A 265 6.42 -5.33 37.94
N LEU A 266 7.44 -4.63 37.42
CA LEU A 266 8.84 -4.90 37.78
C LEU A 266 9.31 -3.88 38.83
N GLY A 267 9.19 -4.26 40.10
CA GLY A 267 9.66 -3.48 41.24
C GLY A 267 11.15 -3.71 41.53
N ALA A 268 11.83 -2.70 42.06
CA ALA A 268 13.24 -2.79 42.42
C ALA A 268 13.48 -3.67 43.65
N HIS A 269 14.52 -4.51 43.61
CA HIS A 269 15.16 -5.07 44.80
C HIS A 269 16.63 -5.38 44.50
N PHE A 270 17.54 -4.59 45.08
CA PHE A 270 18.94 -5.00 45.25
C PHE A 270 19.53 -4.40 46.53
N ALA A 271 19.39 -5.15 47.62
CA ALA A 271 20.06 -4.99 48.92
C ALA A 271 20.01 -6.36 49.62
N GLY A 272 21.05 -6.89 50.24
CA GLY A 272 22.43 -6.41 50.39
C GLY A 272 23.22 -7.33 51.34
N ARG A 273 24.36 -6.85 51.85
CA ARG A 273 25.35 -7.53 52.73
C ARG A 273 26.35 -8.45 51.99
N GLY A 274 27.63 -8.53 52.39
CA GLY A 274 28.27 -8.00 53.60
C GLY A 274 29.64 -7.35 53.41
N GLN A 275 29.89 -6.30 54.20
CA GLN A 275 31.19 -5.91 54.76
C GLN A 275 31.63 -6.93 55.85
N PRO A 276 32.85 -6.89 56.44
CA PRO A 276 33.76 -5.73 56.54
C PRO A 276 35.26 -6.01 56.28
N ASP A 277 36.07 -4.94 56.25
CA ASP A 277 37.05 -4.77 57.34
C ASP A 277 37.32 -3.27 57.60
N GLN A 278 37.73 -2.94 58.82
CA GLN A 278 38.06 -1.59 59.28
C GLN A 278 39.55 -1.47 59.55
N SER A 279 40.16 -0.35 59.14
CA SER A 279 41.43 0.09 59.74
C SER A 279 41.38 1.58 60.01
N THR A 280 41.74 1.93 61.24
CA THR A 280 41.45 3.20 61.88
C THR A 280 42.62 4.18 61.82
N ARG A 281 42.34 5.47 61.62
CA ARG A 281 42.94 6.56 62.41
C ARG A 281 42.15 7.85 62.22
N GLY A 282 41.61 8.36 63.31
CA GLY A 282 40.97 9.67 63.33
C GLY A 282 41.94 10.78 63.74
N HIS A 283 41.77 11.96 63.15
CA HIS A 283 42.00 13.20 63.86
C HIS A 283 40.83 14.13 63.57
N GLN A 284 40.16 14.54 64.64
CA GLN A 284 39.25 15.67 64.61
C GLN A 284 40.09 16.91 64.83
N ASP A 285 39.83 17.97 64.07
CA ASP A 285 40.00 19.34 64.56
C ASP A 285 38.91 20.20 63.92
N ALA A 286 38.17 20.92 64.78
CA ALA A 286 37.11 21.82 64.36
C ALA A 286 37.65 23.24 64.27
N GLY A 287 37.48 23.89 63.12
CA GLY A 287 37.92 25.27 62.87
C GLY A 287 36.85 26.06 62.12
N THR A 288 36.29 27.07 62.76
CA THR A 288 35.23 27.94 62.22
C THR A 288 35.76 28.94 61.19
N GLY A 289 35.05 29.13 60.06
CA GLY A 289 35.43 30.18 59.10
C GLY A 289 34.62 30.31 57.81
N GLY A 290 33.52 31.07 57.85
CA GLY A 290 32.98 31.87 56.73
C GLY A 290 32.37 31.15 55.50
N PRO A 291 31.31 31.72 54.87
CA PRO A 291 30.79 31.19 53.61
C PRO A 291 31.76 31.50 52.46
N SER A 292 32.60 30.52 52.12
CA SER A 292 33.52 30.61 51.00
C SER A 292 32.75 30.67 49.68
N SER A 293 32.69 31.87 49.09
CA SER A 293 32.13 32.09 47.75
C SER A 293 32.80 31.16 46.74
N VAL A 294 32.05 30.21 46.16
CA VAL A 294 32.54 29.35 45.09
C VAL A 294 32.76 30.21 43.84
N ARG A 295 33.97 30.75 43.68
CA ARG A 295 34.35 31.48 42.48
C ARG A 295 34.33 30.51 41.29
N PRO A 296 33.80 30.93 40.12
CA PRO A 296 33.86 30.10 38.92
C PRO A 296 35.32 29.80 38.58
N ARG A 297 35.61 28.55 38.17
CA ARG A 297 36.97 28.10 37.86
C ARG A 297 37.54 28.94 36.72
N ASP A 298 38.67 29.58 36.98
CA ASP A 298 39.32 30.50 36.06
C ASP A 298 39.90 29.75 34.85
N CYS A 299 39.30 29.95 33.67
CA CYS A 299 39.79 29.38 32.40
C CYS A 299 41.18 29.92 32.00
N ARG A 300 41.76 30.88 32.73
CA ARG A 300 43.07 31.48 32.40
C ARG A 300 44.27 30.56 32.50
N ARG A 301 44.22 29.45 33.25
CA ARG A 301 45.33 28.47 33.35
C ARG A 301 44.87 27.03 33.55
N GLY A 302 44.50 26.37 32.46
CA GLY A 302 44.73 24.92 32.39
C GLY A 302 46.25 24.65 32.43
N PRO A 303 46.73 23.53 33.01
CA PRO A 303 48.12 23.14 32.86
C PRO A 303 48.45 23.03 31.38
N ARG A 304 49.60 23.58 30.94
CA ARG A 304 50.07 23.36 29.57
C ARG A 304 50.21 21.85 29.38
N ALA A 305 49.43 21.26 28.48
CA ALA A 305 49.71 19.92 28.01
C ALA A 305 51.17 19.88 27.53
N PRO A 306 51.97 18.89 27.94
CA PRO A 306 53.34 18.78 27.45
C PRO A 306 53.28 18.71 25.92
N ARG A 307 54.04 19.58 25.25
CA ARG A 307 54.27 19.44 23.81
C ARG A 307 55.09 18.16 23.62
N VAL A 308 54.41 17.04 23.36
CA VAL A 308 55.06 15.84 22.84
C VAL A 308 55.54 16.20 21.44
N PRO A 309 56.86 16.23 21.17
CA PRO A 309 57.33 16.39 19.81
C PRO A 309 56.95 15.12 19.05
N VAL A 310 55.96 15.23 18.17
CA VAL A 310 55.64 14.17 17.22
C VAL A 310 56.78 14.15 16.20
N ASP A 311 57.77 13.28 16.41
CA ASP A 311 58.82 13.08 15.42
C ASP A 311 58.21 12.40 14.19
N SER A 312 58.12 13.17 13.11
CA SER A 312 57.66 12.75 11.79
C SER A 312 58.31 11.45 11.29
N ARG A 313 59.52 11.10 11.74
CA ARG A 313 60.18 9.83 11.41
C ARG A 313 59.55 8.66 12.16
N THR A 314 59.36 8.79 13.47
CA THR A 314 58.71 7.74 14.29
C THR A 314 57.28 7.45 13.82
N LEU A 315 56.52 8.48 13.45
CA LEU A 315 55.16 8.30 12.95
C LEU A 315 55.14 7.56 11.58
N ALA A 316 56.13 7.80 10.71
CA ALA A 316 56.25 7.11 9.43
C ALA A 316 56.67 5.63 9.60
N GLU A 317 57.60 5.34 10.52
CA GLU A 317 58.02 3.96 10.85
C GLU A 317 56.88 3.15 11.49
N GLU A 318 56.07 3.77 12.36
CA GLU A 318 54.94 3.11 13.00
C GLU A 318 53.80 2.82 11.98
N LEU A 319 53.54 3.75 11.05
CA LEU A 319 52.60 3.55 9.94
C LEU A 319 53.07 2.44 8.98
N GLN A 320 54.39 2.34 8.70
CA GLN A 320 54.96 1.25 7.91
C GLN A 320 54.87 -0.10 8.64
N ARG A 321 55.06 -0.15 9.96
CA ARG A 321 54.86 -1.39 10.75
C ARG A 321 53.39 -1.85 10.73
N LEU A 322 52.44 -0.92 10.84
CA LEU A 322 51.00 -1.24 10.81
C LEU A 322 50.52 -1.70 9.43
N LEU A 323 51.10 -1.18 8.33
CA LEU A 323 50.74 -1.57 6.96
C LEU A 323 51.56 -2.77 6.43
N GLY A 324 52.71 -3.09 7.02
CA GLY A 324 53.57 -4.22 6.64
C GLY A 324 53.22 -5.54 7.34
N GLY A 325 52.43 -5.50 8.43
CA GLY A 325 52.12 -6.64 9.30
C GLY A 325 51.04 -7.60 8.80
N SER A 326 50.92 -7.85 7.49
CA SER A 326 49.97 -8.81 6.94
C SER A 326 50.50 -9.52 5.69
N ARG A 327 51.35 -10.52 5.91
CA ARG A 327 51.65 -11.63 4.99
C ARG A 327 51.71 -12.93 5.78
#